data_AF-A0A1A6AFI1-F1
#
_entry.id   AF-A0A1A6AFI1-F1
#
_cell.length_a   1.000
_cell.length_b   1.000
_cell.length_c   1.000
_cell.angle_alpha   90.00
_cell.angle_beta   90.00
_cell.angle_gamma   90.00
#
_symmetry.space_group_name_H-M   'P 1'
#
loop_
_entity.id
_entity.type
_entity.pdbx_description
1 polymer ?
#
loop_
_entity_poly.entity_id
_entity_poly.type
_entity_poly.pdbx_seq_one_letter_code
_entity_poly.pdbx_strand_id
1 'polypeptide(L)'
;MSKPRDIDLFLFSYAGQRSNPSAVNNYLFYTNKIPCQPDGLKYDEWMKAYERDFQELEMNHGFVQWFFPIRERGVNPLARPLETHEIEEMKDESVILDRLMRSFKMMLLFYGIEFKEGVLTLSPDHRERLCNLQNHSHNLLRITRILKHLSEFPQLQPHAAALVLFFTAVHSEGLLNFQEGSMRGDSLDRWWSNCFRDEEERKAVRAIVRRRGEFGDKQWGFEEYSKWAEGRSINRRGYQIKGDQKGSNSMALALAKRRAKRQAEENQAERSVF
;
A
#
# COMPACT_ATOMS: atom_id res chain seq x y z
N MET A 1 13.35 18.14 -14.59
CA MET A 1 13.73 18.55 -13.21
C MET A 1 14.35 17.40 -12.42
N SER A 2 15.25 17.70 -11.48
CA SER A 2 15.87 16.72 -10.57
C SER A 2 14.89 16.22 -9.51
N LYS A 3 15.07 14.96 -9.07
CA LYS A 3 14.29 14.38 -7.98
C LYS A 3 14.82 14.87 -6.61
N PRO A 4 13.97 14.99 -5.59
CA PRO A 4 14.37 15.44 -4.25
C PRO A 4 15.31 14.44 -3.54
N ARG A 5 16.11 14.94 -2.59
CA ARG A 5 17.02 14.11 -1.78
C ARG A 5 16.31 12.97 -1.05
N ASP A 6 15.11 13.21 -0.53
CA ASP A 6 14.34 12.19 0.21
C ASP A 6 13.93 11.03 -0.70
N ILE A 7 13.75 11.29 -1.99
CA ILE A 7 13.53 10.25 -2.98
C ILE A 7 14.81 9.47 -3.20
N ASP A 8 15.98 10.12 -3.32
CA ASP A 8 17.25 9.41 -3.40
C ASP A 8 17.46 8.48 -2.20
N LEU A 9 17.26 8.97 -0.98
CA LEU A 9 17.36 8.16 0.24
C LEU A 9 16.44 6.93 0.19
N PHE A 10 15.18 7.11 -0.20
CA PHE A 10 14.23 6.02 -0.38
C PHE A 10 14.72 4.98 -1.41
N LEU A 11 15.25 5.43 -2.54
CA LEU A 11 15.72 4.56 -3.62
C LEU A 11 16.99 3.80 -3.26
N PHE A 12 17.88 4.40 -2.47
CA PHE A 12 19.06 3.75 -1.91
C PHE A 12 18.77 2.95 -0.64
N SER A 13 17.49 2.64 -0.38
CA SER A 13 17.05 1.88 0.79
C SER A 13 17.63 2.43 2.10
N TYR A 14 17.75 3.76 2.16
CA TYR A 14 18.27 4.51 3.29
C TYR A 14 19.65 4.00 3.75
N ALA A 15 20.55 3.73 2.79
CA ALA A 15 21.92 3.30 3.07
C ALA A 15 22.61 4.20 4.12
N GLY A 16 23.16 3.58 5.16
CA GLY A 16 23.81 4.27 6.28
C GLY A 16 22.88 4.77 7.38
N GLN A 17 21.56 4.58 7.27
CA GLN A 17 20.63 4.85 8.36
C GLN A 17 20.88 3.87 9.51
N ARG A 18 21.06 4.40 10.74
CA ARG A 18 21.16 3.58 11.95
C ARG A 18 19.82 2.90 12.21
N SER A 19 19.85 1.59 12.45
CA SER A 19 18.68 0.82 12.88
C SER A 19 18.59 0.78 14.39
N ASN A 20 17.37 0.70 14.92
CA ASN A 20 17.11 0.32 16.30
C ASN A 20 16.53 -1.10 16.36
N PRO A 21 17.34 -2.14 16.66
CA PRO A 21 16.88 -3.53 16.69
C PRO A 21 15.78 -3.83 17.71
N SER A 22 15.59 -2.96 18.71
CA SER A 22 14.57 -3.11 19.74
C SER A 22 13.22 -2.49 19.36
N ALA A 23 13.15 -1.70 18.28
CA ALA A 23 11.92 -1.07 17.84
C ALA A 23 11.03 -2.08 17.12
N VAL A 24 9.87 -2.37 17.69
CA VAL A 24 8.88 -3.33 17.15
C VAL A 24 7.47 -2.76 17.10
N ASN A 25 7.33 -1.44 17.22
CA ASN A 25 6.04 -0.76 17.40
C ASN A 25 5.12 -0.93 16.19
N ASN A 26 5.65 -0.88 14.97
CA ASN A 26 4.84 -1.02 13.76
C ASN A 26 4.32 -2.46 13.67
N TYR A 27 5.18 -3.46 13.92
CA TYR A 27 4.76 -4.86 14.01
C TYR A 27 3.70 -5.08 15.10
N LEU A 28 3.89 -4.52 16.30
CA LEU A 28 2.93 -4.63 17.40
C LEU A 28 1.60 -3.95 17.09
N PHE A 29 1.61 -2.82 16.38
CA PHE A 29 0.39 -2.14 15.94
C PHE A 29 -0.36 -2.98 14.90
N TYR A 30 0.35 -3.49 13.89
CA TYR A 30 -0.21 -4.34 12.85
C TYR A 30 -0.62 -5.74 13.32
N THR A 31 -0.13 -6.19 14.47
CA THR A 31 -0.63 -7.39 15.17
C THR A 31 -1.72 -7.06 16.20
N ASN A 32 -2.21 -5.81 16.23
CA ASN A 32 -3.28 -5.33 17.10
C ASN A 32 -2.96 -5.45 18.61
N LYS A 33 -1.67 -5.45 18.98
CA LYS A 33 -1.20 -5.58 20.36
C LYS A 33 -1.09 -4.24 21.07
N ILE A 34 -0.71 -3.18 20.36
CA ILE A 34 -0.60 -1.82 20.91
C ILE A 34 -1.51 -0.83 20.16
N PRO A 35 -1.98 0.24 20.82
CA PRO A 35 -2.73 1.30 20.17
C PRO A 35 -1.82 2.23 19.35
N CYS A 36 -2.37 2.83 18.30
CA CYS A 36 -1.79 4.04 17.72
C CYS A 36 -1.89 5.18 18.73
N GLN A 37 -1.00 6.16 18.58
CA GLN A 37 -0.92 7.31 19.46
C GLN A 37 -0.89 8.59 18.62
N PRO A 38 -1.58 9.68 19.05
CA PRO A 38 -2.17 9.88 20.38
C PRO A 38 -3.58 9.29 20.58
N ASP A 39 -4.21 8.76 19.53
CA ASP A 39 -5.64 8.38 19.54
C ASP A 39 -5.98 7.27 20.55
N GLY A 40 -5.01 6.44 20.92
CA GLY A 40 -5.19 5.42 21.95
C GLY A 40 -5.96 4.19 21.49
N LEU A 41 -6.16 4.02 20.19
CA LEU A 41 -6.94 2.93 19.61
C LEU A 41 -6.05 1.92 18.88
N LYS A 42 -6.33 0.63 19.06
CA LYS A 42 -5.66 -0.43 18.28
C LYS A 42 -6.13 -0.43 16.84
N TYR A 43 -5.40 -1.12 15.96
CA TYR A 43 -5.70 -1.17 14.53
C TYR A 43 -7.18 -1.50 14.25
N ASP A 44 -7.70 -2.58 14.83
CA ASP A 44 -9.06 -3.05 14.54
C ASP A 44 -10.12 -2.08 15.08
N GLU A 45 -9.86 -1.45 16.22
CA GLU A 45 -10.75 -0.46 16.84
C GLU A 45 -10.80 0.82 15.99
N TRP A 46 -9.64 1.31 15.57
CA TRP A 46 -9.54 2.48 14.69
C TRP A 46 -10.24 2.26 13.36
N MET A 47 -9.96 1.12 12.70
CA MET A 47 -10.59 0.81 11.42
C MET A 47 -12.11 0.68 11.55
N LYS A 48 -12.61 0.04 12.62
CA LYS A 48 -14.06 -0.07 12.86
C LYS A 48 -14.72 1.30 13.03
N ALA A 49 -14.05 2.24 13.69
CA ALA A 49 -14.62 3.55 13.98
C ALA A 49 -14.51 4.51 12.80
N TYR A 50 -13.40 4.51 12.05
CA TYR A 50 -13.06 5.63 11.17
C TYR A 50 -12.72 5.26 9.71
N GLU A 51 -12.75 3.98 9.31
CA GLU A 51 -12.38 3.61 7.93
C GLU A 51 -13.28 4.22 6.83
N ARG A 52 -14.46 4.73 7.21
CA ARG A 52 -15.39 5.46 6.34
C ARG A 52 -15.68 6.89 6.85
N ASP A 53 -15.00 7.33 7.90
CA ASP A 53 -15.16 8.69 8.43
C ASP A 53 -14.17 9.63 7.74
N PHE A 54 -14.60 10.20 6.62
CA PHE A 54 -13.75 11.07 5.82
C PHE A 54 -13.46 12.41 6.50
N GLN A 55 -14.27 12.82 7.48
CA GLN A 55 -13.98 14.01 8.26
C GLN A 55 -12.81 13.74 9.21
N GLU A 56 -12.83 12.59 9.90
CA GLU A 56 -11.72 12.18 10.76
C GLU A 56 -10.43 11.97 9.96
N LEU A 57 -10.49 11.26 8.82
CA LEU A 57 -9.30 11.03 8.00
C LEU A 57 -8.66 12.33 7.50
N GLU A 58 -9.47 13.37 7.28
CA GLU A 58 -8.96 14.67 6.87
C GLU A 58 -8.32 15.43 8.04
N MET A 59 -9.05 15.59 9.15
CA MET A 59 -8.65 16.42 10.29
C MET A 59 -7.55 15.78 11.15
N ASN A 60 -7.51 14.46 11.25
CA ASN A 60 -6.53 13.75 12.08
C ASN A 60 -5.24 13.50 11.28
N HIS A 61 -4.15 14.15 11.71
CA HIS A 61 -2.84 13.98 11.10
C HIS A 61 -1.98 12.91 11.79
N GLY A 62 -2.41 12.38 12.94
CA GLY A 62 -1.65 11.45 13.79
C GLY A 62 -1.65 10.01 13.28
N PHE A 63 -2.80 9.52 12.79
CA PHE A 63 -2.97 8.12 12.40
C PHE A 63 -2.09 7.71 11.21
N VAL A 64 -1.92 8.59 10.22
CA VAL A 64 -1.33 8.23 8.92
C VAL A 64 0.08 7.64 9.04
N GLN A 65 0.83 8.00 10.08
CA GLN A 65 2.17 7.49 10.29
C GLN A 65 2.22 6.11 10.93
N TRP A 66 1.17 5.72 11.67
CA TRP A 66 0.97 4.37 12.17
C TRP A 66 0.41 3.44 11.09
N PHE A 67 -0.47 3.96 10.23
CA PHE A 67 -1.07 3.21 9.12
C PHE A 67 -0.17 3.12 7.89
N PHE A 68 0.75 4.06 7.69
CA PHE A 68 1.72 4.01 6.59
C PHE A 68 3.11 4.35 7.13
N PRO A 69 3.69 3.52 8.01
CA PRO A 69 5.04 3.74 8.51
C PRO A 69 6.04 3.61 7.36
N ILE A 70 6.99 4.53 7.32
CA ILE A 70 8.12 4.50 6.39
C ILE A 70 9.39 4.67 7.21
N ARG A 71 10.55 4.42 6.61
CA ARG A 71 11.84 4.48 7.31
C ARG A 71 12.27 5.93 7.66
N GLU A 72 11.49 6.92 7.23
CA GLU A 72 11.65 8.34 7.57
C GLU A 72 10.82 8.72 8.80
N ARG A 73 11.42 9.54 9.68
CA ARG A 73 10.70 10.21 10.75
C ARG A 73 9.71 11.22 10.14
N GLY A 74 8.53 11.35 10.74
CA GLY A 74 7.61 12.43 10.39
C GLY A 74 7.12 13.20 11.62
N VAL A 75 5.95 13.82 11.49
CA VAL A 75 5.47 14.88 12.40
C VAL A 75 4.89 14.38 13.71
N ASN A 76 4.32 13.18 13.75
CA ASN A 76 3.85 12.48 14.94
C ASN A 76 5.07 11.89 15.68
N PRO A 77 5.47 12.45 16.84
CA PRO A 77 6.64 11.99 17.58
C PRO A 77 6.43 10.63 18.27
N LEU A 78 5.17 10.19 18.38
CA LEU A 78 4.79 8.94 19.04
C LEU A 78 4.81 7.75 18.06
N ALA A 79 4.69 8.02 16.76
CA ALA A 79 4.92 7.03 15.72
C ALA A 79 6.43 6.78 15.52
N ARG A 80 6.82 5.53 15.29
CA ARG A 80 8.22 5.15 15.05
C ARG A 80 8.46 4.96 13.54
N PRO A 81 9.64 5.37 13.02
CA PRO A 81 10.05 4.96 11.69
C PRO A 81 10.00 3.44 11.54
N LEU A 82 9.69 2.97 10.34
CA LEU A 82 9.69 1.55 10.02
C LEU A 82 11.13 1.02 10.01
N GLU A 83 11.35 -0.13 10.62
CA GLU A 83 12.66 -0.80 10.61
C GLU A 83 12.68 -1.98 9.64
N THR A 84 13.87 -2.34 9.14
CA THR A 84 14.01 -3.44 8.17
C THR A 84 13.63 -4.79 8.75
N HIS A 85 13.92 -5.05 10.03
CA HIS A 85 13.50 -6.30 10.68
C HIS A 85 11.98 -6.36 10.87
N GLU A 86 11.30 -5.23 11.08
CA GLU A 86 9.82 -5.22 11.10
C GLU A 86 9.25 -5.58 9.73
N ILE A 87 9.83 -5.05 8.64
CA ILE A 87 9.42 -5.42 7.27
C ILE A 87 9.57 -6.93 7.04
N GLU A 88 10.72 -7.50 7.43
CA GLU A 88 10.98 -8.94 7.26
C GLU A 88 9.98 -9.81 8.01
N GLU A 89 9.59 -9.43 9.23
CA GLU A 89 8.58 -10.14 10.03
C GLU A 89 7.14 -9.94 9.49
N MET A 90 6.88 -8.82 8.81
CA MET A 90 5.54 -8.46 8.34
C MET A 90 5.22 -8.93 6.92
N LYS A 91 6.22 -9.02 6.03
CA LYS A 91 6.02 -9.17 4.58
C LYS A 91 5.37 -10.49 4.16
N ASP A 92 5.48 -11.55 4.96
CA ASP A 92 4.92 -12.88 4.66
C ASP A 92 3.73 -13.24 5.57
N GLU A 93 3.37 -12.36 6.49
CA GLU A 93 2.27 -12.56 7.44
C GLU A 93 0.93 -12.13 6.84
N SER A 94 0.13 -13.11 6.41
CA SER A 94 -1.16 -12.91 5.74
C SER A 94 -2.09 -11.90 6.45
N VAL A 95 -2.26 -12.02 7.77
CA VAL A 95 -3.11 -11.10 8.56
C VAL A 95 -2.59 -9.67 8.51
N ILE A 96 -1.27 -9.48 8.51
CA ILE A 96 -0.66 -8.15 8.43
C ILE A 96 -0.81 -7.59 7.01
N LEU A 97 -0.57 -8.39 5.98
CA LEU A 97 -0.79 -8.00 4.59
C LEU A 97 -2.25 -7.59 4.33
N ASP A 98 -3.22 -8.30 4.90
CA ASP A 98 -4.64 -7.95 4.81
C ASP A 98 -4.94 -6.61 5.48
N ARG A 99 -4.34 -6.35 6.64
CA ARG A 99 -4.45 -5.05 7.33
C ARG A 99 -3.80 -3.93 6.52
N LEU A 100 -2.60 -4.13 5.99
CA LEU A 100 -1.93 -3.14 5.13
C LEU A 100 -2.79 -2.81 3.90
N MET A 101 -3.38 -3.83 3.27
CA MET A 101 -4.28 -3.66 2.13
C MET A 101 -5.59 -2.96 2.50
N ARG A 102 -6.17 -3.27 3.68
CA ARG A 102 -7.38 -2.59 4.18
C ARG A 102 -7.11 -1.11 4.45
N SER A 103 -5.95 -0.78 5.05
CA SER A 103 -5.50 0.61 5.24
C SER A 103 -5.38 1.35 3.91
N PHE A 104 -4.78 0.72 2.90
CA PHE A 104 -4.66 1.31 1.57
C PHE A 104 -6.03 1.58 0.94
N LYS A 105 -6.95 0.61 0.99
CA LYS A 105 -8.32 0.76 0.48
C LYS A 105 -9.09 1.88 1.18
N MET A 106 -8.92 2.03 2.50
CA MET A 106 -9.49 3.15 3.26
C MET A 106 -9.05 4.50 2.68
N MET A 107 -7.74 4.68 2.45
CA MET A 107 -7.24 5.94 1.88
C MET A 107 -7.65 6.13 0.42
N LEU A 108 -7.74 5.07 -0.38
CA LEU A 108 -8.28 5.18 -1.74
C LEU A 108 -9.70 5.74 -1.74
N LEU A 109 -10.57 5.20 -0.89
CA LEU A 109 -11.96 5.66 -0.77
C LEU A 109 -12.02 7.13 -0.34
N PHE A 110 -11.16 7.52 0.61
CA PHE A 110 -11.02 8.91 1.02
C PHE A 110 -10.64 9.83 -0.16
N TYR A 111 -9.84 9.35 -1.12
CA TYR A 111 -9.47 10.08 -2.34
C TYR A 111 -10.49 9.94 -3.49
N GLY A 112 -11.62 9.27 -3.28
CA GLY A 112 -12.64 9.05 -4.31
C GLY A 112 -12.30 7.93 -5.30
N ILE A 113 -11.57 6.93 -4.82
CA ILE A 113 -11.04 5.82 -5.62
C ILE A 113 -11.50 4.50 -4.99
N GLU A 114 -12.03 3.59 -5.81
CA GLU A 114 -12.35 2.23 -5.41
C GLU A 114 -11.35 1.24 -6.00
N PHE A 115 -11.00 0.21 -5.22
CA PHE A 115 -10.22 -0.91 -5.70
C PHE A 115 -11.13 -2.12 -5.91
N LYS A 116 -11.44 -2.43 -7.17
CA LYS A 116 -12.35 -3.51 -7.59
C LYS A 116 -11.60 -4.48 -8.49
N GLU A 117 -11.62 -5.76 -8.13
CA GLU A 117 -11.06 -6.85 -8.96
C GLU A 117 -9.58 -6.64 -9.40
N GLY A 118 -8.79 -5.93 -8.60
CA GLY A 118 -7.39 -5.66 -8.92
C GLY A 118 -7.12 -4.33 -9.65
N VAL A 119 -8.17 -3.55 -9.96
CA VAL A 119 -8.09 -2.31 -10.74
C VAL A 119 -8.64 -1.14 -9.92
N LEU A 120 -8.07 0.06 -10.12
CA LEU A 120 -8.59 1.30 -9.53
C LEU A 120 -9.65 1.92 -10.43
N THR A 121 -10.74 2.38 -9.83
CA THR A 121 -11.86 3.06 -10.52
C THR A 121 -12.30 4.27 -9.71
N LEU A 122 -13.00 5.23 -10.33
CA LEU A 122 -13.59 6.34 -9.60
C LEU A 122 -14.74 5.83 -8.73
N SER A 123 -14.81 6.31 -7.48
CA SER A 123 -15.97 6.09 -6.63
C SER A 123 -17.18 6.96 -7.06
N PRO A 124 -18.40 6.63 -6.63
CA PRO A 124 -19.58 7.46 -6.91
C PRO A 124 -19.44 8.91 -6.43
N ASP A 125 -18.74 9.13 -5.31
CA ASP A 125 -18.50 10.44 -4.69
C ASP A 125 -17.19 11.11 -5.14
N HIS A 126 -16.51 10.59 -6.17
CA HIS A 126 -15.19 11.06 -6.60
C HIS A 126 -15.11 12.58 -6.82
N ARG A 127 -16.17 13.23 -7.31
CA ARG A 127 -16.17 14.69 -7.55
C ARG A 127 -15.92 15.47 -6.26
N GLU A 128 -16.59 15.08 -5.18
CA GLU A 128 -16.43 15.70 -3.88
C GLU A 128 -15.04 15.41 -3.29
N ARG A 129 -14.60 14.15 -3.40
CA ARG A 129 -13.30 13.70 -2.85
C ARG A 129 -12.11 14.32 -3.60
N LEU A 130 -12.17 14.43 -4.93
CA LEU A 130 -11.17 15.12 -5.73
C LEU A 130 -11.16 16.63 -5.45
N CYS A 131 -12.32 17.24 -5.20
CA CYS A 131 -12.41 18.63 -4.74
C CYS A 131 -11.73 18.80 -3.37
N ASN A 132 -11.92 17.87 -2.43
CA ASN A 132 -11.17 17.88 -1.17
C ASN A 132 -9.66 17.82 -1.42
N LEU A 133 -9.18 16.87 -2.24
CA LEU A 133 -7.76 16.72 -2.58
C LEU A 133 -7.19 17.97 -3.29
N GLN A 134 -8.02 18.66 -4.09
CA GLN A 134 -7.63 19.91 -4.74
C GLN A 134 -7.37 21.03 -3.73
N ASN A 135 -8.18 21.11 -2.68
CA ASN A 135 -8.17 22.19 -1.69
C ASN A 135 -7.25 21.93 -0.49
N HIS A 136 -6.82 20.69 -0.27
CA HIS A 136 -6.05 20.29 0.91
C HIS A 136 -4.72 19.63 0.51
N SER A 137 -3.73 20.46 0.20
CA SER A 137 -2.45 20.03 -0.37
C SER A 137 -1.62 19.10 0.52
N HIS A 138 -1.83 19.08 1.84
CA HIS A 138 -1.17 18.14 2.74
C HIS A 138 -1.47 16.67 2.38
N ASN A 139 -2.60 16.40 1.72
CA ASN A 139 -2.92 15.08 1.20
C ASN A 139 -1.95 14.61 0.10
N LEU A 140 -1.28 15.52 -0.61
CA LEU A 140 -0.21 15.14 -1.55
C LEU A 140 0.99 14.52 -0.85
N LEU A 141 1.31 14.99 0.36
CA LEU A 141 2.35 14.40 1.22
C LEU A 141 1.89 13.06 1.81
N ARG A 142 0.61 12.92 2.18
CA ARG A 142 0.03 11.64 2.61
C ARG A 142 0.12 10.60 1.49
N ILE A 143 -0.23 10.95 0.25
CA ILE A 143 -0.07 10.07 -0.92
C ILE A 143 1.40 9.67 -1.12
N THR A 144 2.35 10.61 -1.04
CA THR A 144 3.78 10.28 -1.11
C THR A 144 4.18 9.25 -0.05
N ARG A 145 3.70 9.40 1.19
CA ARG A 145 3.96 8.44 2.28
C ARG A 145 3.37 7.06 1.99
N ILE A 146 2.13 7.01 1.52
CA ILE A 146 1.45 5.77 1.11
C ILE A 146 2.25 5.07 0.00
N LEU A 147 2.67 5.79 -1.05
CA LEU A 147 3.43 5.22 -2.15
C LEU A 147 4.78 4.64 -1.69
N LYS A 148 5.52 5.37 -0.86
CA LYS A 148 6.77 4.85 -0.24
C LYS A 148 6.50 3.60 0.59
N HIS A 149 5.47 3.63 1.43
CA HIS A 149 5.09 2.52 2.30
C HIS A 149 4.71 1.27 1.51
N LEU A 150 3.89 1.38 0.46
CA LEU A 150 3.55 0.24 -0.40
C LEU A 150 4.80 -0.39 -1.01
N SER A 151 5.79 0.42 -1.37
CA SER A 151 7.08 -0.02 -1.93
C SER A 151 8.07 -0.56 -0.89
N GLU A 152 7.74 -0.58 0.40
CA GLU A 152 8.48 -1.33 1.42
C GLU A 152 8.13 -2.83 1.40
N PHE A 153 6.94 -3.19 0.90
CA PHE A 153 6.44 -4.56 0.91
C PHE A 153 6.31 -5.10 -0.53
N PRO A 154 7.02 -6.16 -0.92
CA PRO A 154 7.02 -6.67 -2.30
C PRO A 154 5.62 -6.99 -2.85
N GLN A 155 4.73 -7.53 -2.01
CA GLN A 155 3.35 -7.88 -2.35
C GLN A 155 2.49 -6.65 -2.63
N LEU A 156 2.82 -5.51 -2.02
CA LEU A 156 2.06 -4.27 -2.12
C LEU A 156 2.62 -3.29 -3.15
N GLN A 157 3.91 -3.34 -3.44
CA GLN A 157 4.61 -2.46 -4.39
C GLN A 157 3.82 -2.24 -5.69
N PRO A 158 3.22 -3.26 -6.33
CA PRO A 158 2.58 -3.02 -7.61
C PRO A 158 1.35 -2.09 -7.56
N HIS A 159 0.74 -1.89 -6.38
CA HIS A 159 -0.36 -0.96 -6.19
C HIS A 159 0.10 0.51 -6.22
N ALA A 160 1.36 0.79 -5.87
CA ALA A 160 1.90 2.14 -5.98
C ALA A 160 1.89 2.60 -7.45
N ALA A 161 2.26 1.72 -8.38
CA ALA A 161 2.32 2.07 -9.81
C ALA A 161 0.94 2.27 -10.38
N ALA A 162 -0.01 1.41 -9.97
CA ALA A 162 -1.40 1.56 -10.31
C ALA A 162 -1.95 2.92 -9.84
N LEU A 163 -1.64 3.35 -8.62
CA LEU A 163 -2.12 4.64 -8.10
C LEU A 163 -1.53 5.84 -8.85
N VAL A 164 -0.22 5.82 -9.16
CA VAL A 164 0.44 6.90 -9.91
C VAL A 164 -0.15 7.03 -11.31
N LEU A 165 -0.33 5.91 -12.02
CA LEU A 165 -0.91 5.91 -13.36
C LEU A 165 -2.40 6.24 -13.35
N PHE A 166 -3.12 5.90 -12.26
CA PHE A 166 -4.51 6.31 -12.09
C PHE A 166 -4.63 7.84 -11.95
N PHE A 167 -3.80 8.48 -11.12
CA PHE A 167 -3.80 9.95 -11.04
C PHE A 167 -3.33 10.63 -12.34
N THR A 168 -2.47 9.96 -13.11
CA THR A 168 -2.13 10.40 -14.47
C THR A 168 -3.37 10.40 -15.36
N ALA A 169 -4.23 9.37 -15.26
CA ALA A 169 -5.50 9.33 -15.98
C ALA A 169 -6.52 10.36 -15.49
N VAL A 170 -6.63 10.58 -14.18
CA VAL A 170 -7.46 11.65 -13.62
C VAL A 170 -7.09 13.02 -14.20
N HIS A 171 -5.80 13.27 -14.48
CA HIS A 171 -5.34 14.48 -15.17
C HIS A 171 -5.75 14.52 -16.64
N SER A 172 -5.43 13.47 -17.41
CA SER A 172 -5.75 13.42 -18.83
C SER A 172 -7.27 13.47 -19.09
N GLU A 173 -8.09 12.99 -18.16
CA GLU A 173 -9.56 13.05 -18.23
C GLU A 173 -10.15 14.40 -17.81
N GLY A 174 -9.33 15.36 -17.40
CA GLY A 174 -9.80 16.71 -17.04
C GLY A 174 -10.48 16.77 -15.67
N LEU A 175 -10.19 15.83 -14.75
CA LEU A 175 -10.87 15.73 -13.45
C LEU A 175 -10.09 16.41 -12.31
N LEU A 176 -8.76 16.30 -12.29
CA LEU A 176 -7.90 17.02 -11.36
C LEU A 176 -6.59 17.40 -12.05
N ASN A 177 -6.22 18.68 -11.97
CA ASN A 177 -5.10 19.19 -12.75
C ASN A 177 -3.74 18.88 -12.09
N PHE A 178 -2.89 18.11 -12.79
CA PHE A 178 -1.50 17.77 -12.49
C PHE A 178 -0.51 18.33 -13.55
N GLN A 179 -0.83 19.50 -14.13
CA GLN A 179 0.04 20.19 -15.10
C GLN A 179 1.46 20.35 -14.56
N GLU A 180 2.46 20.14 -15.41
CA GLU A 180 3.86 20.37 -15.07
C GLU A 180 4.08 21.81 -14.55
N GLY A 181 4.91 21.96 -13.51
CA GLY A 181 5.17 23.25 -12.86
C GLY A 181 4.12 23.68 -11.83
N SER A 182 3.02 22.94 -11.66
CA SER A 182 2.09 23.12 -10.53
C SER A 182 2.53 22.27 -9.33
N MET A 183 2.06 22.61 -8.11
CA MET A 183 2.35 21.82 -6.90
C MET A 183 1.95 20.33 -7.04
N ARG A 184 0.80 20.07 -7.68
CA ARG A 184 0.32 18.71 -7.95
C ARG A 184 1.17 18.03 -9.03
N GLY A 185 1.46 18.73 -10.13
CA GLY A 185 2.36 18.23 -11.17
C GLY A 185 3.74 17.86 -10.61
N ASP A 186 4.33 18.74 -9.80
CA ASP A 186 5.60 18.48 -9.11
C ASP A 186 5.52 17.25 -8.20
N SER A 187 4.40 17.05 -7.50
CA SER A 187 4.16 15.84 -6.70
C SER A 187 4.17 14.60 -7.58
N LEU A 188 3.47 14.62 -8.72
CA LEU A 188 3.42 13.51 -9.66
C LEU A 188 4.80 13.23 -10.32
N ASP A 189 5.48 14.27 -10.79
CA ASP A 189 6.71 14.20 -11.60
C ASP A 189 7.97 13.89 -10.79
N ARG A 190 8.09 14.55 -9.63
CA ARG A 190 9.33 14.58 -8.85
C ARG A 190 9.27 13.62 -7.66
N TRP A 191 8.07 13.33 -7.15
CA TRP A 191 7.89 12.46 -5.99
C TRP A 191 7.25 11.12 -6.36
N TRP A 192 5.97 11.12 -6.70
CA TRP A 192 5.15 9.91 -6.81
C TRP A 192 5.69 8.94 -7.86
N SER A 193 6.03 9.44 -9.04
CA SER A 193 6.60 8.63 -10.12
C SER A 193 8.02 8.11 -9.84
N ASN A 194 8.66 8.52 -8.73
CA ASN A 194 9.92 7.94 -8.27
C ASN A 194 9.76 6.97 -7.09
N CYS A 195 8.56 6.77 -6.54
CA CYS A 195 8.33 5.90 -5.38
C CYS A 195 8.28 4.40 -5.76
N PHE A 196 9.20 3.98 -6.63
CA PHE A 196 9.34 2.62 -7.17
C PHE A 196 10.78 2.16 -7.02
N ARG A 197 10.99 1.05 -6.30
CA ARG A 197 12.34 0.50 -6.11
C ARG A 197 12.80 -0.31 -7.31
N ASP A 198 11.88 -1.01 -7.97
CA ASP A 198 12.19 -1.65 -9.26
C ASP A 198 12.50 -0.58 -10.31
N GLU A 199 13.73 -0.60 -10.84
CA GLU A 199 14.22 0.46 -11.71
C GLU A 199 13.50 0.48 -13.06
N GLU A 200 13.18 -0.68 -13.61
CA GLU A 200 12.57 -0.81 -14.94
C GLU A 200 11.09 -0.42 -14.90
N GLU A 201 10.35 -0.85 -13.88
CA GLU A 201 8.99 -0.39 -13.59
C GLU A 201 8.97 1.13 -13.40
N ARG A 202 9.93 1.67 -12.62
CA ARG A 202 10.03 3.10 -12.41
C ARG A 202 10.26 3.85 -13.72
N LYS A 203 11.18 3.39 -14.58
CA LYS A 203 11.42 4.01 -15.89
C LYS A 203 10.16 3.99 -16.75
N ALA A 204 9.45 2.86 -16.79
CA ALA A 204 8.22 2.71 -17.55
C ALA A 204 7.10 3.65 -17.06
N VAL A 205 6.81 3.66 -15.76
CA VAL A 205 5.80 4.55 -15.15
C VAL A 205 6.16 6.02 -15.38
N ARG A 206 7.44 6.40 -15.20
CA ARG A 206 7.89 7.78 -15.43
C ARG A 206 7.77 8.20 -16.89
N ALA A 207 8.02 7.29 -17.84
CA ALA A 207 7.86 7.59 -19.26
C ALA A 207 6.40 7.89 -19.62
N ILE A 208 5.44 7.23 -18.96
CA ILE A 208 4.02 7.54 -19.11
C ILE A 208 3.69 8.89 -18.47
N VAL A 209 4.06 9.11 -17.21
CA VAL A 209 3.80 10.35 -16.48
C VAL A 209 4.33 11.59 -17.22
N ARG A 210 5.52 11.50 -17.82
CA ARG A 210 6.13 12.59 -18.61
C ARG A 210 5.45 12.85 -19.96
N ARG A 211 4.68 11.89 -20.47
CA ARG A 211 3.90 11.98 -21.71
C ARG A 211 2.40 12.01 -21.40
N ARG A 212 2.02 12.51 -20.22
CA ARG A 212 0.62 12.62 -19.80
C ARG A 212 -0.16 13.69 -20.56
N GLY A 213 0.55 14.62 -21.20
CA GLY A 213 -0.01 15.68 -22.01
C GLY A 213 -0.60 16.83 -21.20
N GLU A 214 -1.52 17.57 -21.81
CA GLU A 214 -2.21 18.71 -21.22
C GLU A 214 -3.45 18.27 -20.42
N PHE A 215 -3.89 19.10 -19.47
CA PHE A 215 -5.09 18.80 -18.68
C PHE A 215 -6.33 18.62 -19.55
N GLY A 216 -6.94 17.44 -19.50
CA GLY A 216 -8.15 17.11 -20.29
C GLY A 216 -7.89 16.67 -21.74
N ASP A 217 -6.63 16.42 -22.12
CA ASP A 217 -6.28 16.03 -23.49
C ASP A 217 -6.48 14.53 -23.82
N LYS A 218 -6.76 13.72 -22.80
CA LYS A 218 -7.00 12.28 -22.87
C LYS A 218 -5.84 11.46 -23.45
N GLN A 219 -4.58 11.93 -23.35
CA GLN A 219 -3.42 11.20 -23.85
C GLN A 219 -3.15 9.90 -23.08
N TRP A 220 -3.41 9.90 -21.77
CA TRP A 220 -3.38 8.72 -20.91
C TRP A 220 -4.68 8.66 -20.10
N GLY A 221 -5.82 8.42 -20.75
CA GLY A 221 -7.12 8.37 -20.07
C GLY A 221 -7.37 7.09 -19.28
N PHE A 222 -8.61 6.92 -18.81
CA PHE A 222 -9.00 5.69 -18.11
C PHE A 222 -9.00 4.46 -19.01
N GLU A 223 -9.16 4.63 -20.33
CA GLU A 223 -9.06 3.54 -21.29
C GLU A 223 -7.64 2.97 -21.35
N GLU A 224 -6.62 3.84 -21.48
CA GLU A 224 -5.20 3.45 -21.49
C GLU A 224 -4.81 2.82 -20.15
N TYR A 225 -5.25 3.42 -19.05
CA TYR A 225 -5.03 2.88 -17.71
C TYR A 225 -5.61 1.46 -17.57
N SER A 226 -6.85 1.23 -18.03
CA SER A 226 -7.52 -0.07 -17.94
C SER A 226 -6.77 -1.13 -18.75
N LYS A 227 -6.40 -0.82 -20.00
CA LYS A 227 -5.57 -1.69 -20.85
C LYS A 227 -4.24 -2.06 -20.17
N TRP A 228 -3.57 -1.08 -19.55
CA TRP A 228 -2.34 -1.32 -18.80
C TRP A 228 -2.55 -2.24 -17.58
N ALA A 229 -3.62 -2.03 -16.81
CA ALA A 229 -3.93 -2.82 -15.63
C ALA A 229 -4.31 -4.28 -15.96
N GLU A 230 -5.08 -4.49 -17.03
CA GLU A 230 -5.44 -5.81 -17.55
C GLU A 230 -4.20 -6.60 -18.00
N GLY A 231 -3.31 -5.98 -18.79
CA GLY A 231 -2.07 -6.61 -19.24
C GLY A 231 -1.18 -7.07 -18.08
N ARG A 232 -1.19 -6.31 -16.98
CA ARG A 232 -0.49 -6.68 -15.74
C ARG A 232 -1.08 -7.91 -15.05
N SER A 233 -2.40 -7.99 -15.00
CA SER A 233 -3.13 -9.10 -14.39
C SER A 233 -2.89 -10.41 -15.14
N ILE A 234 -2.86 -10.35 -16.48
CA ILE A 234 -2.53 -11.48 -17.35
C ILE A 234 -1.09 -11.95 -17.10
N ASN A 235 -0.13 -11.04 -17.05
CA ASN A 235 1.28 -11.38 -16.83
C ASN A 235 1.54 -12.02 -15.45
N ARG A 236 0.79 -11.65 -14.41
CA ARG A 236 0.88 -12.31 -13.10
C ARG A 236 0.28 -13.71 -13.08
N ARG A 237 -0.86 -13.93 -13.75
CA ARG A 237 -1.44 -15.29 -13.90
C ARG A 237 -0.52 -16.21 -14.70
N GLY A 238 0.17 -15.69 -15.72
CA GLY A 238 1.17 -16.43 -16.49
C GLY A 238 2.36 -16.92 -15.64
N TYR A 239 2.69 -16.22 -14.56
CA TYR A 239 3.73 -16.64 -13.61
C TYR A 239 3.22 -17.70 -12.60
N GLN A 240 1.93 -17.66 -12.24
CA GLN A 240 1.30 -18.63 -11.33
C GLN A 240 1.15 -20.04 -11.93
N ILE A 241 1.10 -20.20 -13.26
CA ILE A 241 0.96 -21.53 -13.90
C ILE A 241 2.24 -22.39 -13.81
N LYS A 242 3.40 -21.86 -13.42
CA LYS A 242 4.65 -22.64 -13.28
C LYS A 242 5.05 -23.00 -11.84
N GLY A 243 4.35 -22.51 -10.81
CA GLY A 243 4.77 -22.65 -9.40
C GLY A 243 3.96 -23.60 -8.50
N ASP A 244 2.71 -23.91 -8.85
CA ASP A 244 1.73 -24.36 -7.85
C ASP A 244 1.55 -25.87 -7.64
N GLN A 245 2.44 -26.72 -8.15
CA GLN A 245 2.33 -28.17 -7.90
C GLN A 245 3.11 -28.69 -6.67
N LYS A 246 3.97 -27.89 -6.03
CA LYS A 246 4.79 -28.37 -4.89
C LYS A 246 4.29 -27.94 -3.50
N GLY A 247 3.56 -26.84 -3.38
CA GLY A 247 3.09 -26.33 -2.07
C GLY A 247 1.81 -26.99 -1.55
N SER A 248 0.85 -27.27 -2.44
CA SER A 248 -0.46 -27.81 -2.04
C SER A 248 -0.38 -29.25 -1.51
N ASN A 249 0.56 -30.06 -2.03
CA ASN A 249 0.77 -31.44 -1.57
C ASN A 249 1.42 -31.54 -0.18
N SER A 250 2.25 -30.57 0.24
CA SER A 250 2.94 -30.64 1.54
C SER A 250 2.02 -30.29 2.70
N MET A 251 1.10 -29.33 2.50
CA MET A 251 0.14 -28.90 3.52
C MET A 251 -0.97 -29.93 3.73
N ALA A 252 -1.46 -30.56 2.66
CA ALA A 252 -2.41 -31.67 2.74
C ALA A 252 -1.80 -32.88 3.48
N LEU A 253 -0.53 -33.20 3.22
CA LEU A 253 0.18 -34.29 3.89
C LEU A 253 0.44 -34.00 5.39
N ALA A 254 0.73 -32.74 5.73
CA ALA A 254 0.91 -32.31 7.12
C ALA A 254 -0.40 -32.36 7.93
N LEU A 255 -1.53 -31.97 7.33
CA LEU A 255 -2.87 -32.06 7.95
C LEU A 255 -3.32 -33.53 8.12
N ALA A 256 -3.05 -34.39 7.13
CA ALA A 256 -3.34 -35.82 7.23
C ALA A 256 -2.54 -36.51 8.34
N LYS A 257 -1.24 -36.20 8.48
CA LYS A 257 -0.40 -36.71 9.58
C LYS A 257 -0.88 -36.24 10.96
N ARG A 258 -1.33 -35.00 11.08
CA ARG A 258 -1.89 -34.48 12.34
C ARG A 258 -3.21 -35.14 12.72
N ARG A 259 -4.11 -35.42 11.76
CA ARG A 259 -5.34 -36.18 12.00
C ARG A 259 -5.06 -37.62 12.42
N ALA A 260 -4.13 -38.30 11.75
CA ALA A 260 -3.76 -39.67 12.10
C ALA A 260 -3.15 -39.77 13.51
N LYS A 261 -2.33 -38.79 13.91
CA LYS A 261 -1.75 -38.74 15.26
C LYS A 261 -2.83 -38.55 16.33
N ARG A 262 -3.80 -37.66 16.10
CA ARG A 262 -4.89 -37.40 17.03
C ARG A 262 -5.80 -38.62 17.23
N GLN A 263 -6.11 -39.32 16.14
CA GLN A 263 -6.90 -40.56 16.18
C GLN A 263 -6.17 -41.69 16.93
N ALA A 264 -4.83 -41.77 16.79
CA ALA A 264 -4.03 -42.76 17.50
C ALA A 264 -3.96 -42.46 19.02
N GLU A 265 -3.85 -41.18 19.39
CA GLU A 265 -3.87 -40.73 20.79
C GLU A 265 -5.24 -40.97 21.45
N GLU A 266 -6.35 -40.70 20.74
CA GLU A 266 -7.72 -40.98 21.21
C GLU A 266 -7.96 -42.49 21.40
N ASN A 267 -7.55 -43.32 20.44
CA ASN A 267 -7.69 -44.78 20.55
C ASN A 267 -6.81 -45.39 21.67
N GLN A 268 -5.70 -44.74 22.01
CA GLN A 268 -4.81 -45.18 23.10
C GLN A 268 -5.35 -44.76 24.47
N ALA A 269 -6.01 -43.61 24.55
CA ALA A 269 -6.73 -43.15 25.74
C ALA A 269 -7.96 -44.03 26.03
N GLU A 270 -8.71 -44.46 25.02
CA GLU A 270 -9.87 -45.36 25.22
C GLU A 270 -9.47 -46.76 25.70
N ARG A 271 -8.29 -47.26 25.31
CA ARG A 271 -7.76 -48.56 25.73
C ARG A 271 -7.14 -48.57 27.13
N SER A 272 -6.92 -47.40 27.74
CA SER A 272 -6.36 -47.28 29.09
C SER A 272 -7.42 -47.04 30.17
N VAL A 273 -8.71 -47.07 29.78
CA VAL A 273 -9.88 -46.87 30.66
C VAL A 273 -10.68 -48.19 30.85
N PHE A 274 -10.20 -49.32 30.31
CA PHE A 274 -10.72 -50.67 30.54
C PHE A 274 -9.63 -51.62 31.05
#